data_AF-A0A1U7Y2T8-F1
#
_entry.id   AF-A0A1U7Y2T8-F1
#
_cell.length_a   1.000
_cell.length_b   1.000
_cell.length_c   1.000
_cell.angle_alpha   90.00
_cell.angle_beta   90.00
_cell.angle_gamma   90.00
#
_symmetry.space_group_name_H-M   'P 1'
#
loop_
_entity.id
_entity.type
_entity.pdbx_description
1 polymer ?
#
loop_
_entity_poly.entity_id
_entity_poly.type
_entity_poly.pdbx_seq_one_letter_code
_entity_poly.pdbx_strand_id
1 'polypeptide(L)'
;MWRAARSAASTLRRTRRFSTAIPAPSIVHKRGADILHDPWFNKDTGFPMTERDRLGLRGLLPPRVISFEQQYERFMESFHSLEKNTEGQPDSVVSLAKWRILNRLHDRNETLYYRVLIDNIKDFAPIIYTPTVGLVCQNYSGLFRRPRGMYFSAKDKGEMMSMIFNWPSAQVDMIVLTDGSRILGLGDLGVQGIGIPIGKLDMYVAAAGINPQRVLPVMLDVGTNNQKLLEDPLYLGLRQPRLEGEEYLSIVDEFVEAVHARWPKAVVQFEDFQAKWAFETLDRYRKKFCMFNDDIQGTAGVALAGLLGTVRAQGRPLTDFANQKIVVVGAGSAGLGVLKMALQAVSRMAGPSADPHFFLLDKNGLITKHRKDIDPAALPFAKAHHEIEGLGLQEGAGLLEVVKKVKPHVLLGLSGVGGIFHEEVLRAMRESDSVRPAIFAMSNPTNNAECCPVDAFKLAGENIVFASGSPFENVDLALVWELFFLALET
;
A
#
# COMPACT_ATOMS: atom_id res chain seq x y z
N MET A 1 17.98 12.56 35.53
CA MET A 1 17.31 13.20 34.36
C MET A 1 16.07 12.46 33.83
N TRP A 2 15.58 11.41 34.50
CA TRP A 2 14.44 10.60 34.05
C TRP A 2 13.06 10.98 34.64
N ARG A 3 12.98 12.04 35.45
CA ARG A 3 11.71 12.55 36.01
C ARG A 3 11.10 13.73 35.24
N ALA A 4 11.84 14.34 34.31
CA ALA A 4 11.36 15.45 33.48
C ALA A 4 10.52 14.99 32.26
N ALA A 5 10.69 13.75 31.80
CA ALA A 5 9.96 13.21 30.65
C ALA A 5 8.48 12.87 30.95
N ARG A 6 8.15 12.55 32.22
CA ARG A 6 6.75 12.30 32.61
C ARG A 6 5.91 13.58 32.73
N SER A 7 6.55 14.73 32.99
CA SER A 7 5.86 16.02 33.04
C SER A 7 5.59 16.61 31.65
N ALA A 8 6.31 16.19 30.61
CA ALA A 8 6.05 16.61 29.24
C ALA A 8 4.87 15.86 28.61
N ALA A 9 4.64 14.59 29.01
CA ALA A 9 3.54 13.77 28.50
C ALA A 9 2.16 14.20 29.02
N SER A 10 2.06 14.78 30.22
CA SER A 10 0.80 15.30 30.76
C SER A 10 0.43 16.70 30.27
N THR A 11 1.39 17.44 29.68
CA THR A 11 1.21 18.85 29.27
C THR A 11 1.06 19.03 27.76
N LEU A 12 1.20 17.97 26.97
CA LEU A 12 0.96 17.95 25.51
C LEU A 12 -0.50 17.62 25.12
N ARG A 13 -1.42 17.58 26.08
CA ARG A 13 -2.85 17.30 25.85
C ARG A 13 -3.64 18.50 25.30
N ARG A 14 -2.98 19.52 24.77
CA ARG A 14 -3.63 20.65 24.10
C ARG A 14 -3.06 20.87 22.70
N THR A 15 -3.99 20.77 21.73
CA THR A 15 -3.95 21.23 20.34
C THR A 15 -3.12 20.44 19.31
N ARG A 16 -3.55 19.20 19.04
CA ARG A 16 -3.92 18.85 17.65
C ARG A 16 -5.42 18.55 17.63
N ARG A 17 -6.21 19.56 17.28
CA ARG A 17 -7.64 19.38 16.98
C ARG A 17 -7.73 18.71 15.61
N PHE A 18 -7.65 17.38 15.56
CA PHE A 18 -8.52 16.68 14.63
C PHE A 18 -9.93 16.98 15.14
N SER A 19 -10.72 17.68 14.33
CA SER A 19 -11.92 18.41 14.76
C SER A 19 -12.88 17.55 15.58
N THR A 20 -12.89 17.73 16.90
CA THR A 20 -14.00 17.35 17.78
C THR A 20 -15.10 18.42 17.80
N ALA A 21 -15.03 19.43 16.92
CA ALA A 21 -16.15 20.34 16.73
C ALA A 21 -17.28 19.53 16.08
N ILE A 22 -18.48 19.60 16.68
CA ILE A 22 -19.71 19.27 15.97
C ILE A 22 -19.63 20.02 14.65
N PRO A 23 -19.60 19.34 13.49
CA PRO A 23 -19.50 20.01 12.21
C PRO A 23 -20.63 21.04 12.14
N ALA A 24 -20.31 22.28 11.76
CA ALA A 24 -21.36 23.24 11.43
C ALA A 24 -22.30 22.60 10.39
N PRO A 25 -23.61 22.90 10.40
CA PRO A 25 -24.53 22.35 9.43
C PRO A 25 -24.01 22.57 8.00
N SER A 26 -23.82 21.49 7.24
CA SER A 26 -23.41 21.60 5.84
C SER A 26 -24.54 22.24 5.04
N ILE A 27 -24.26 23.38 4.40
CA ILE A 27 -25.21 24.02 3.49
C ILE A 27 -25.18 23.23 2.18
N VAL A 28 -26.32 22.64 1.81
CA VAL A 28 -26.47 21.87 0.59
C VAL A 28 -27.40 22.62 -0.37
N HIS A 29 -26.90 22.91 -1.57
CA HIS A 29 -27.68 23.59 -2.62
C HIS A 29 -28.39 22.59 -3.57
N LYS A 30 -28.11 21.29 -3.44
CA LYS A 30 -28.76 20.21 -4.20
C LYS A 30 -30.15 19.86 -3.64
N ARG A 31 -31.06 19.43 -4.51
CA ARG A 31 -32.45 19.05 -4.17
C ARG A 31 -32.92 17.88 -5.02
N GLY A 32 -34.02 17.23 -4.61
CA GLY A 32 -34.66 16.16 -5.36
C GLY A 32 -33.71 15.00 -5.66
N ALA A 33 -33.71 14.52 -6.90
CA ALA A 33 -32.84 13.42 -7.33
C ALA A 33 -31.34 13.73 -7.20
N ASP A 34 -30.93 15.00 -7.31
CA ASP A 34 -29.51 15.37 -7.27
C ASP A 34 -28.85 15.05 -5.93
N ILE A 35 -29.58 15.14 -4.82
CA ILE A 35 -29.04 14.75 -3.51
C ILE A 35 -29.06 13.23 -3.30
N LEU A 36 -29.98 12.51 -3.94
CA LEU A 36 -30.06 11.04 -3.86
C LEU A 36 -28.93 10.38 -4.68
N HIS A 37 -28.46 11.05 -5.73
CA HIS A 37 -27.35 10.58 -6.56
C HIS A 37 -25.97 11.04 -6.08
N ASP A 38 -25.91 11.92 -5.08
CA ASP A 38 -24.67 12.36 -4.45
C ASP A 38 -24.36 11.53 -3.19
N PRO A 39 -23.37 10.62 -3.23
CA PRO A 39 -23.06 9.75 -2.10
C PRO A 39 -22.56 10.51 -0.86
N TRP A 40 -22.09 11.76 -1.00
CA TRP A 40 -21.69 12.59 0.14
C TRP A 40 -22.87 13.04 1.00
N PHE A 41 -24.04 13.21 0.40
CA PHE A 41 -25.22 13.76 1.08
C PHE A 41 -26.38 12.77 1.19
N ASN A 42 -26.40 11.72 0.36
CA ASN A 42 -27.47 10.74 0.38
C ASN A 42 -27.48 9.96 1.71
N LYS A 43 -28.63 10.00 2.39
CA LYS A 43 -28.90 9.23 3.62
C LYS A 43 -29.81 8.03 3.38
N ASP A 44 -30.08 7.69 2.12
CA ASP A 44 -31.01 6.65 1.68
C ASP A 44 -32.40 6.83 2.34
N THR A 45 -32.92 5.78 2.97
CA THR A 45 -34.18 5.80 3.71
C THR A 45 -34.10 6.55 5.05
N GLY A 46 -32.91 7.01 5.44
CA GLY A 46 -32.63 7.70 6.70
C GLY A 46 -32.88 9.20 6.72
N PHE A 47 -33.26 9.82 5.59
CA PHE A 47 -33.70 11.22 5.59
C PHE A 47 -34.93 11.40 6.51
N PRO A 48 -34.86 12.25 7.56
CA PRO A 48 -36.03 12.64 8.36
C PRO A 48 -37.08 13.35 7.50
N MET A 49 -38.35 13.29 7.91
CA MET A 49 -39.44 13.91 7.13
C MET A 49 -39.24 15.40 6.87
N THR A 50 -38.66 16.13 7.83
CA THR A 50 -38.33 17.55 7.68
C THR A 50 -37.29 17.80 6.59
N GLU A 51 -36.27 16.94 6.47
CA GLU A 51 -35.29 17.01 5.38
C GLU A 51 -35.93 16.61 4.06
N ARG A 52 -36.79 15.57 4.04
CA ARG A 52 -37.51 15.17 2.83
C ARG A 52 -38.37 16.29 2.27
N ASP A 53 -39.05 17.06 3.12
CA ASP A 53 -39.87 18.19 2.67
C ASP A 53 -39.01 19.35 2.18
N ARG A 54 -37.98 19.73 2.94
CA ARG A 54 -37.10 20.86 2.61
C ARG A 54 -36.23 20.63 1.38
N LEU A 55 -35.88 19.39 1.10
CA LEU A 55 -35.01 18.98 0.00
C LEU A 55 -35.79 18.43 -1.20
N GLY A 56 -37.13 18.31 -1.12
CA GLY A 56 -37.96 17.83 -2.22
C GLY A 56 -37.85 16.33 -2.50
N LEU A 57 -37.73 15.50 -1.45
CA LEU A 57 -37.55 14.04 -1.53
C LEU A 57 -38.83 13.25 -1.26
N ARG A 58 -39.91 13.91 -0.82
CA ARG A 58 -41.19 13.25 -0.58
C ARG A 58 -41.73 12.69 -1.92
N GLY A 59 -42.09 11.41 -1.92
CA GLY A 59 -42.49 10.68 -3.14
C GLY A 59 -41.34 10.01 -3.89
N LEU A 60 -40.08 10.37 -3.61
CA LEU A 60 -38.90 9.73 -4.22
C LEU A 60 -38.33 8.59 -3.37
N LEU A 61 -38.74 8.49 -2.10
CA LEU A 61 -38.30 7.47 -1.15
C LEU A 61 -39.49 6.73 -0.54
N PRO A 62 -39.34 5.44 -0.15
CA PRO A 62 -40.35 4.72 0.62
C PRO A 62 -40.78 5.51 1.88
N PRO A 63 -42.06 5.43 2.31
CA PRO A 63 -42.61 6.33 3.33
C PRO A 63 -41.99 6.16 4.72
N ARG A 64 -41.46 4.97 5.03
CA ARG A 64 -40.81 4.68 6.31
C ARG A 64 -39.44 5.37 6.37
N VAL A 65 -39.20 6.11 7.46
CA VAL A 65 -37.86 6.58 7.83
C VAL A 65 -37.16 5.45 8.57
N ILE A 66 -35.99 5.06 8.10
CA ILE A 66 -35.19 3.97 8.69
C ILE A 66 -33.99 4.58 9.41
N SER A 67 -33.80 4.21 10.67
CA SER A 67 -32.65 4.70 11.46
C SER A 67 -31.32 4.29 10.84
N PHE A 68 -30.24 4.99 11.19
CA PHE A 68 -28.91 4.67 10.66
C PHE A 68 -28.48 3.24 11.00
N GLU A 69 -28.77 2.81 12.23
CA GLU A 69 -28.50 1.47 12.76
C GLU A 69 -29.24 0.39 11.96
N GLN A 70 -30.53 0.62 11.66
CA GLN A 70 -31.30 -0.31 10.82
C GLN A 70 -30.79 -0.37 9.38
N GLN A 71 -30.26 0.74 8.83
CA GLN A 71 -29.65 0.72 7.49
C GLN A 71 -28.34 -0.05 7.48
N TYR A 72 -27.55 0.07 8.55
CA TYR A 72 -26.36 -0.71 8.80
C TYR A 72 -26.68 -2.21 8.90
N GLU A 73 -27.63 -2.59 9.77
CA GLU A 73 -28.08 -3.97 9.94
C GLU A 73 -28.56 -4.58 8.61
N ARG A 74 -29.39 -3.86 7.86
CA ARG A 74 -29.87 -4.29 6.54
C ARG A 74 -28.73 -4.51 5.55
N PHE A 75 -27.68 -3.68 5.59
CA PHE A 75 -26.51 -3.88 4.75
C PHE A 75 -25.76 -5.15 5.17
N MET A 76 -25.51 -5.34 6.46
CA MET A 76 -24.81 -6.52 6.97
C MET A 76 -25.58 -7.82 6.69
N GLU A 77 -26.91 -7.81 6.80
CA GLU A 77 -27.75 -8.95 6.38
C GLU A 77 -27.58 -9.27 4.89
N SER A 78 -27.53 -8.25 4.03
CA SER A 78 -27.30 -8.42 2.60
C SER A 78 -25.89 -8.95 2.31
N PHE A 79 -24.90 -8.50 3.08
CA PHE A 79 -23.52 -8.97 2.98
C PHE A 79 -23.39 -10.44 3.41
N HIS A 80 -23.92 -10.82 4.57
CA HIS A 80 -23.92 -12.23 5.02
C HIS A 80 -24.73 -13.14 4.09
N SER A 81 -25.84 -12.64 3.53
CA SER A 81 -26.59 -13.39 2.52
C SER A 81 -25.75 -13.62 1.27
N LEU A 82 -24.96 -12.64 0.83
CA LEU A 82 -24.03 -12.82 -0.27
C LEU A 82 -23.01 -13.91 0.06
N GLU A 83 -22.40 -13.87 1.24
CA GLU A 83 -21.41 -14.87 1.66
C GLU A 83 -21.97 -16.28 1.56
N LYS A 84 -23.16 -16.51 2.14
CA LYS A 84 -23.88 -17.78 2.07
C LYS A 84 -24.18 -18.21 0.62
N ASN A 85 -24.61 -17.27 -0.23
CA ASN A 85 -24.96 -17.57 -1.62
C ASN A 85 -23.73 -17.85 -2.50
N THR A 86 -22.54 -17.44 -2.05
CA THR A 86 -21.26 -17.66 -2.75
C THR A 86 -20.44 -18.79 -2.13
N GLU A 87 -20.98 -19.52 -1.16
CA GLU A 87 -20.31 -20.65 -0.54
C GLU A 87 -19.96 -21.73 -1.58
N GLY A 88 -18.72 -22.24 -1.53
CA GLY A 88 -18.19 -23.21 -2.50
C GLY A 88 -17.85 -22.65 -3.88
N GLN A 89 -18.01 -21.34 -4.12
CA GLN A 89 -17.53 -20.70 -5.35
C GLN A 89 -16.01 -20.44 -5.29
N PRO A 90 -15.34 -20.28 -6.45
CA PRO A 90 -13.93 -19.91 -6.47
C PRO A 90 -13.67 -18.58 -5.76
N ASP A 91 -12.57 -18.46 -5.01
CA ASP A 91 -12.23 -17.27 -4.21
C ASP A 91 -12.25 -15.97 -5.03
N SER A 92 -11.85 -16.02 -6.30
CA SER A 92 -11.88 -14.87 -7.19
C SER A 92 -13.30 -14.36 -7.44
N VAL A 93 -14.27 -15.27 -7.57
CA VAL A 93 -15.70 -14.95 -7.75
C VAL A 93 -16.25 -14.36 -6.46
N VAL A 94 -15.96 -14.99 -5.32
CA VAL A 94 -16.40 -14.54 -3.99
C VAL A 94 -15.86 -13.14 -3.70
N SER A 95 -14.56 -12.94 -3.88
CA SER A 95 -13.87 -11.67 -3.62
C SER A 95 -14.42 -10.52 -4.47
N LEU A 96 -14.62 -10.75 -5.77
CA LEU A 96 -15.24 -9.74 -6.65
C LEU A 96 -16.69 -9.46 -6.28
N ALA A 97 -17.46 -10.46 -5.85
CA ALA A 97 -18.83 -10.26 -5.43
C ALA A 97 -18.90 -9.41 -4.15
N LYS A 98 -18.04 -9.71 -3.17
CA LYS A 98 -17.88 -8.93 -1.93
C LYS A 98 -17.45 -7.49 -2.21
N TRP A 99 -16.48 -7.30 -3.11
CA TRP A 99 -16.07 -5.97 -3.53
C TRP A 99 -17.21 -5.21 -4.22
N ARG A 100 -17.98 -5.85 -5.10
CA ARG A 100 -19.11 -5.22 -5.81
C ARG A 100 -20.18 -4.70 -4.85
N ILE A 101 -20.53 -5.46 -3.80
CA ILE A 101 -21.56 -5.01 -2.84
C ILE A 101 -21.07 -3.81 -2.01
N LEU A 102 -19.79 -3.79 -1.63
CA LEU A 102 -19.18 -2.65 -0.95
C LEU A 102 -19.08 -1.44 -1.87
N ASN A 103 -18.61 -1.60 -3.10
CA ASN A 103 -18.52 -0.51 -4.08
C ASN A 103 -19.89 0.11 -4.40
N ARG A 104 -20.96 -0.71 -4.46
CA ARG A 104 -22.34 -0.20 -4.60
C ARG A 104 -22.81 0.61 -3.40
N LEU A 105 -22.40 0.23 -2.19
CA LEU A 105 -22.68 1.03 -1.00
C LEU A 105 -21.90 2.34 -1.06
N HIS A 106 -20.62 2.28 -1.43
CA HIS A 106 -19.76 3.44 -1.63
C HIS A 106 -20.38 4.43 -2.63
N ASP A 107 -20.84 3.95 -3.80
CA ASP A 107 -21.50 4.75 -4.85
C ASP A 107 -22.84 5.34 -4.46
N ARG A 108 -23.45 4.88 -3.36
CA ARG A 108 -24.77 5.30 -2.94
C ARG A 108 -24.73 6.18 -1.70
N ASN A 109 -23.98 5.81 -0.67
CA ASN A 109 -24.03 6.43 0.65
C ASN A 109 -22.67 6.29 1.34
N GLU A 110 -21.82 7.31 1.22
CA GLU A 110 -20.45 7.28 1.74
C GLU A 110 -20.40 7.26 3.26
N THR A 111 -21.36 7.91 3.94
CA THR A 111 -21.41 7.89 5.40
C THR A 111 -21.65 6.47 5.92
N LEU A 112 -22.59 5.74 5.33
CA LEU A 112 -22.85 4.36 5.70
C LEU A 112 -21.71 3.42 5.27
N TYR A 113 -21.14 3.64 4.08
CA TYR A 113 -19.96 2.89 3.60
C TYR A 113 -18.81 2.95 4.59
N TYR A 114 -18.37 4.15 4.97
CA TYR A 114 -17.24 4.30 5.88
C TYR A 114 -17.55 3.82 7.29
N ARG A 115 -18.80 3.97 7.78
CA ARG A 115 -19.18 3.38 9.06
C ARG A 115 -19.01 1.86 9.05
N VAL A 116 -19.57 1.21 8.04
CA VAL A 116 -19.48 -0.24 7.85
C VAL A 116 -18.03 -0.69 7.74
N LEU A 117 -17.21 0.05 6.99
CA LEU A 117 -15.79 -0.26 6.83
C LEU A 117 -15.03 -0.11 8.16
N ILE A 118 -15.24 0.97 8.91
CA ILE A 118 -14.57 1.23 10.20
C ILE A 118 -14.91 0.16 11.24
N ASP A 119 -16.20 -0.18 11.38
CA ASP A 119 -16.65 -1.14 12.37
C ASP A 119 -16.16 -2.58 12.07
N ASN A 120 -15.82 -2.88 10.81
CA ASN A 120 -15.44 -4.23 10.34
C ASN A 120 -14.11 -4.25 9.58
N ILE A 121 -13.19 -3.32 9.90
CA ILE A 121 -11.98 -3.08 9.07
C ILE A 121 -11.12 -4.32 8.88
N LYS A 122 -11.04 -5.19 9.89
CA LYS A 122 -10.28 -6.45 9.83
C LYS A 122 -10.74 -7.35 8.68
N ASP A 123 -12.05 -7.46 8.49
CA ASP A 123 -12.64 -8.36 7.49
C ASP A 123 -12.80 -7.67 6.13
N PHE A 124 -12.94 -6.34 6.13
CA PHE A 124 -13.26 -5.58 4.92
C PHE A 124 -12.04 -4.98 4.23
N ALA A 125 -10.94 -4.70 4.95
CA ALA A 125 -9.69 -4.23 4.34
C ALA A 125 -9.18 -5.19 3.24
N PRO A 126 -9.19 -6.53 3.41
CA PRO A 126 -8.78 -7.44 2.34
C PRO A 126 -9.69 -7.47 1.10
N ILE A 127 -10.91 -6.90 1.22
CA ILE A 127 -11.89 -6.82 0.14
C ILE A 127 -11.72 -5.50 -0.63
N ILE A 128 -11.52 -4.38 0.07
CA ILE A 128 -11.38 -3.06 -0.56
C ILE A 128 -9.94 -2.75 -0.98
N TYR A 129 -8.97 -3.47 -0.42
CA TYR A 129 -7.55 -3.37 -0.73
C TYR A 129 -6.95 -4.76 -1.03
N THR A 130 -5.69 -5.01 -0.69
CA THR A 130 -5.01 -6.27 -1.01
C THR A 130 -5.58 -7.45 -0.21
N PRO A 131 -5.80 -8.61 -0.86
CA PRO A 131 -5.44 -8.95 -2.24
C PRO A 131 -6.51 -8.63 -3.29
N THR A 132 -7.77 -8.39 -2.91
CA THR A 132 -8.92 -8.28 -3.83
C THR A 132 -8.78 -7.14 -4.84
N VAL A 133 -8.20 -6.00 -4.45
CA VAL A 133 -7.99 -4.85 -5.32
C VAL A 133 -7.13 -5.18 -6.54
N GLY A 134 -6.19 -6.13 -6.42
CA GLY A 134 -5.39 -6.60 -7.56
C GLY A 134 -6.28 -7.27 -8.61
N LEU A 135 -7.21 -8.11 -8.17
CA LEU A 135 -8.19 -8.76 -9.05
C LEU A 135 -9.17 -7.75 -9.66
N VAL A 136 -9.57 -6.73 -8.90
CA VAL A 136 -10.36 -5.61 -9.42
C VAL A 136 -9.60 -4.88 -10.52
N CYS A 137 -8.32 -4.55 -10.30
CA CYS A 137 -7.48 -3.89 -11.30
C CYS A 137 -7.26 -4.75 -12.55
N GLN A 138 -7.15 -6.06 -12.43
CA GLN A 138 -7.05 -6.93 -13.62
C GLN A 138 -8.32 -6.92 -14.47
N ASN A 139 -9.49 -6.68 -13.86
CA ASN A 139 -10.81 -6.75 -14.51
C ASN A 139 -11.50 -5.38 -14.63
N TYR A 140 -10.79 -4.28 -14.36
CA TYR A 140 -11.40 -2.97 -14.08
C TYR A 140 -12.30 -2.47 -15.21
N SER A 141 -11.84 -2.62 -16.47
CA SER A 141 -12.59 -2.14 -17.63
C SER A 141 -13.98 -2.76 -17.74
N GLY A 142 -14.11 -4.06 -17.48
CA GLY A 142 -15.42 -4.75 -17.43
C GLY A 142 -16.25 -4.44 -16.18
N LEU A 143 -15.59 -4.07 -15.09
CA LEU A 143 -16.21 -3.73 -13.80
C LEU A 143 -16.66 -2.26 -13.72
N PHE A 144 -16.18 -1.39 -14.59
CA PHE A 144 -16.46 0.05 -14.55
C PHE A 144 -17.96 0.34 -14.60
N ARG A 145 -18.45 1.17 -13.67
CA ARG A 145 -19.87 1.59 -13.60
C ARG A 145 -20.01 3.08 -13.33
N ARG A 146 -19.27 3.59 -12.33
CA ARG A 146 -19.23 5.01 -11.96
C ARG A 146 -17.76 5.40 -11.80
N PRO A 147 -17.31 6.57 -12.31
CA PRO A 147 -15.95 7.03 -12.09
C PRO A 147 -15.74 7.41 -10.62
N ARG A 148 -14.57 7.04 -10.08
CA ARG A 148 -14.07 7.47 -8.77
C ARG A 148 -12.62 7.93 -8.91
N GLY A 149 -12.40 9.23 -8.77
CA GLY A 149 -11.11 9.86 -9.02
C GLY A 149 -11.06 10.62 -10.35
N MET A 150 -9.87 11.15 -10.65
CA MET A 150 -9.59 11.88 -11.88
C MET A 150 -8.61 11.12 -12.75
N TYR A 151 -8.82 11.25 -14.06
CA TYR A 151 -7.98 10.63 -15.09
C TYR A 151 -7.34 11.76 -15.89
N PHE A 152 -6.02 11.73 -15.97
CA PHE A 152 -5.23 12.61 -16.83
C PHE A 152 -4.47 11.71 -17.79
N SER A 153 -4.45 12.06 -19.06
CA SER A 153 -3.78 11.27 -20.09
C SER A 153 -2.69 12.06 -20.79
N ALA A 154 -1.79 11.35 -21.49
CA ALA A 154 -0.80 12.00 -22.34
C ALA A 154 -1.42 12.92 -23.41
N LYS A 155 -2.69 12.71 -23.79
CA LYS A 155 -3.41 13.55 -24.75
C LYS A 155 -3.92 14.87 -24.17
N ASP A 156 -3.88 15.00 -22.85
CA ASP A 156 -4.32 16.19 -22.12
C ASP A 156 -3.18 17.19 -21.87
N LYS A 157 -2.00 16.95 -22.49
CA LYS A 157 -0.84 17.83 -22.37
C LYS A 157 -1.19 19.26 -22.76
N GLY A 158 -0.92 20.20 -21.87
CA GLY A 158 -1.24 21.62 -21.98
C GLY A 158 -2.58 22.02 -21.34
N GLU A 159 -3.42 21.07 -20.96
CA GLU A 159 -4.78 21.30 -20.45
C GLU A 159 -4.95 20.89 -18.98
N MET A 160 -3.96 20.25 -18.33
CA MET A 160 -4.15 19.69 -16.99
C MET A 160 -4.47 20.75 -15.94
N MET A 161 -3.91 21.96 -16.10
CA MET A 161 -4.20 23.14 -15.27
C MET A 161 -5.67 23.55 -15.30
N SER A 162 -6.37 23.37 -16.41
CA SER A 162 -7.81 23.68 -16.52
C SER A 162 -8.63 22.49 -16.01
N MET A 163 -8.24 21.27 -16.40
CA MET A 163 -8.91 20.02 -16.01
C MET A 163 -8.94 19.80 -14.51
N ILE A 164 -7.88 20.18 -13.78
CA ILE A 164 -7.81 19.97 -12.33
C ILE A 164 -9.01 20.61 -11.63
N PHE A 165 -9.58 21.71 -12.15
CA PHE A 165 -10.75 22.41 -11.60
C PHE A 165 -12.07 21.65 -11.74
N ASN A 166 -12.14 20.59 -12.56
CA ASN A 166 -13.32 19.74 -12.68
C ASN A 166 -13.58 18.88 -11.43
N TRP A 167 -12.59 18.69 -10.54
CA TRP A 167 -12.84 18.01 -9.26
C TRP A 167 -13.81 18.84 -8.42
N PRO A 168 -14.92 18.24 -7.93
CA PRO A 168 -15.99 18.98 -7.25
C PRO A 168 -15.56 19.53 -5.89
N SER A 169 -14.57 18.92 -5.24
CA SER A 169 -14.11 19.41 -3.94
C SER A 169 -13.19 20.62 -4.08
N ALA A 170 -13.52 21.70 -3.37
CA ALA A 170 -12.70 22.90 -3.33
C ALA A 170 -11.36 22.66 -2.62
N GLN A 171 -11.31 21.71 -1.67
CA GLN A 171 -10.12 21.43 -0.86
C GLN A 171 -9.77 19.96 -0.91
N VAL A 172 -8.53 19.66 -1.26
CA VAL A 172 -7.96 18.32 -1.20
C VAL A 172 -6.75 18.35 -0.29
N ASP A 173 -6.70 17.40 0.64
CA ASP A 173 -5.59 17.21 1.60
C ASP A 173 -4.69 16.05 1.22
N MET A 174 -5.24 15.00 0.60
CA MET A 174 -4.52 13.76 0.27
C MET A 174 -4.84 13.32 -1.16
N ILE A 175 -3.79 13.12 -1.95
CA ILE A 175 -3.85 12.62 -3.32
C ILE A 175 -3.04 11.32 -3.36
N VAL A 176 -3.63 10.28 -3.94
CA VAL A 176 -2.88 9.07 -4.31
C VAL A 176 -2.89 8.99 -5.83
N LEU A 177 -1.69 8.97 -6.42
CA LEU A 177 -1.44 8.97 -7.84
C LEU A 177 -0.82 7.63 -8.24
N THR A 178 -1.26 7.06 -9.35
CA THR A 178 -0.56 5.97 -10.03
C THR A 178 -0.57 6.18 -11.55
N ASP A 179 0.43 5.63 -12.25
CA ASP A 179 0.43 5.48 -13.72
C ASP A 179 0.11 4.04 -14.17
N GLY A 180 -0.17 3.15 -13.21
CA GLY A 180 -0.53 1.75 -13.46
C GLY A 180 0.60 0.88 -14.01
N SER A 181 1.86 1.35 -13.98
CA SER A 181 2.99 0.68 -14.65
C SER A 181 3.55 -0.52 -13.88
N ARG A 182 3.29 -0.59 -12.57
CA ARG A 182 3.71 -1.69 -11.69
C ARG A 182 2.68 -1.89 -10.57
N ILE A 183 1.47 -2.32 -10.92
CA ILE A 183 0.43 -2.60 -9.94
C ILE A 183 0.81 -3.82 -9.11
N LEU A 184 1.19 -3.62 -7.84
CA LEU A 184 1.66 -4.67 -6.94
C LEU A 184 2.72 -5.57 -7.63
N GLY A 185 2.59 -6.89 -7.49
CA GLY A 185 3.32 -7.88 -8.28
C GLY A 185 2.59 -8.35 -9.55
N LEU A 186 1.60 -7.60 -10.06
CA LEU A 186 0.81 -7.93 -11.26
C LEU A 186 1.34 -7.26 -12.54
N GLY A 187 2.22 -6.28 -12.40
CA GLY A 187 2.87 -5.59 -13.52
C GLY A 187 2.05 -4.45 -14.10
N ASP A 188 2.19 -4.22 -15.40
CA ASP A 188 1.55 -3.10 -16.10
C ASP A 188 0.07 -3.38 -16.35
N LEU A 189 -0.81 -2.61 -15.72
CA LEU A 189 -2.27 -2.67 -15.90
C LEU A 189 -2.85 -1.37 -16.47
N GLY A 190 -2.00 -0.39 -16.82
CA GLY A 190 -2.42 0.90 -17.38
C GLY A 190 -3.53 1.56 -16.55
N VAL A 191 -4.54 2.09 -17.23
CA VAL A 191 -5.67 2.80 -16.59
C VAL A 191 -6.46 1.92 -15.62
N GLN A 192 -6.36 0.59 -15.75
CA GLN A 192 -7.07 -0.33 -14.85
C GLN A 192 -6.51 -0.28 -13.42
N GLY A 193 -5.31 0.26 -13.24
CA GLY A 193 -4.66 0.43 -11.93
C GLY A 193 -5.33 1.42 -10.98
N ILE A 194 -6.36 2.17 -11.42
CA ILE A 194 -7.01 3.22 -10.62
C ILE A 194 -7.68 2.66 -9.34
N GLY A 195 -7.96 1.36 -9.31
CA GLY A 195 -8.44 0.68 -8.11
C GLY A 195 -7.48 0.83 -6.92
N ILE A 196 -6.17 0.95 -7.16
CA ILE A 196 -5.15 1.11 -6.10
C ILE A 196 -5.29 2.46 -5.39
N PRO A 197 -5.24 3.63 -6.07
CA PRO A 197 -5.53 4.91 -5.44
C PRO A 197 -6.86 4.97 -4.69
N ILE A 198 -7.92 4.37 -5.24
CA ILE A 198 -9.24 4.34 -4.60
C ILE A 198 -9.16 3.57 -3.27
N GLY A 199 -8.65 2.33 -3.31
CA GLY A 199 -8.53 1.48 -2.12
C GLY A 199 -7.60 2.07 -1.05
N LYS A 200 -6.46 2.65 -1.44
CA LYS A 200 -5.56 3.36 -0.52
C LYS A 200 -6.27 4.50 0.21
N LEU A 201 -6.99 5.34 -0.53
CA LEU A 201 -7.70 6.47 0.06
C LEU A 201 -8.84 6.03 0.96
N ASP A 202 -9.52 4.93 0.66
CA ASP A 202 -10.50 4.32 1.56
C ASP A 202 -9.86 3.89 2.88
N MET A 203 -8.66 3.32 2.85
CA MET A 203 -7.89 3.01 4.06
C MET A 203 -7.48 4.27 4.84
N TYR A 204 -7.07 5.35 4.15
CA TYR A 204 -6.80 6.63 4.81
C TYR A 204 -8.01 7.20 5.54
N VAL A 205 -9.19 7.13 4.92
CA VAL A 205 -10.43 7.59 5.54
C VAL A 205 -10.79 6.71 6.74
N ALA A 206 -10.80 5.38 6.56
CA ALA A 206 -11.23 4.45 7.58
C ALA A 206 -10.25 4.33 8.77
N ALA A 207 -8.95 4.22 8.50
CA ALA A 207 -7.93 3.97 9.53
C ALA A 207 -7.35 5.26 10.13
N ALA A 208 -7.21 6.33 9.34
CA ALA A 208 -6.59 7.58 9.79
C ALA A 208 -7.59 8.73 10.00
N GLY A 209 -8.87 8.55 9.64
CA GLY A 209 -9.91 9.56 9.83
C GLY A 209 -9.77 10.77 8.92
N ILE A 210 -9.15 10.62 7.73
CA ILE A 210 -9.12 11.67 6.71
C ILE A 210 -10.54 11.92 6.20
N ASN A 211 -10.91 13.18 5.95
CA ASN A 211 -12.23 13.51 5.42
C ASN A 211 -12.36 12.99 3.97
N PRO A 212 -13.36 12.15 3.64
CA PRO A 212 -13.53 11.58 2.29
C PRO A 212 -13.82 12.64 1.21
N GLN A 213 -14.31 13.83 1.57
CA GLN A 213 -14.47 14.92 0.61
C GLN A 213 -13.14 15.62 0.27
N ARG A 214 -12.06 15.32 1.00
CA ARG A 214 -10.73 15.95 0.85
C ARG A 214 -9.67 14.96 0.37
N VAL A 215 -10.09 13.81 -0.14
CA VAL A 215 -9.21 12.87 -0.84
C VAL A 215 -9.45 12.91 -2.34
N LEU A 216 -8.41 12.62 -3.13
CA LEU A 216 -8.51 12.57 -4.58
C LEU A 216 -7.66 11.39 -5.13
N PRO A 217 -8.31 10.33 -5.63
CA PRO A 217 -7.64 9.28 -6.40
C PRO A 217 -7.30 9.81 -7.79
N VAL A 218 -6.08 9.56 -8.27
CA VAL A 218 -5.63 10.00 -9.61
C VAL A 218 -5.00 8.85 -10.38
N MET A 219 -5.40 8.76 -11.66
CA MET A 219 -4.75 7.93 -12.68
C MET A 219 -4.08 8.83 -13.72
N LEU A 220 -2.79 8.60 -13.97
CA LEU A 220 -2.03 9.23 -15.04
C LEU A 220 -1.77 8.23 -16.18
N ASP A 221 -2.59 8.31 -17.22
CA ASP A 221 -2.55 7.40 -18.37
C ASP A 221 -1.58 7.89 -19.46
N VAL A 222 -0.35 7.37 -19.42
CA VAL A 222 0.67 7.61 -20.44
C VAL A 222 0.77 6.47 -21.45
N GLY A 223 -0.26 5.61 -21.54
CA GLY A 223 -0.25 4.37 -22.30
C GLY A 223 0.07 3.14 -21.43
N THR A 224 0.14 1.97 -22.07
CA THR A 224 0.49 0.69 -21.43
C THR A 224 1.31 -0.18 -22.38
N ASN A 225 2.28 -0.92 -21.84
CA ASN A 225 3.05 -1.91 -22.58
C ASN A 225 2.44 -3.32 -22.49
N ASN A 226 1.28 -3.45 -21.84
CA ASN A 226 0.57 -4.72 -21.73
C ASN A 226 -0.21 -5.02 -23.01
N GLN A 227 0.34 -5.90 -23.84
CA GLN A 227 -0.24 -6.25 -25.14
C GLN A 227 -1.68 -6.78 -25.04
N LYS A 228 -2.02 -7.52 -23.97
CA LYS A 228 -3.38 -8.03 -23.76
C LYS A 228 -4.39 -6.89 -23.60
N LEU A 229 -4.00 -5.80 -22.93
CA LEU A 229 -4.85 -4.63 -22.76
C LEU A 229 -4.93 -3.78 -24.02
N LEU A 230 -3.82 -3.68 -24.78
CA LEU A 230 -3.82 -2.98 -26.07
C LEU A 230 -4.76 -3.64 -27.09
N GLU A 231 -4.87 -4.96 -27.04
CA GLU A 231 -5.74 -5.77 -27.91
C GLU A 231 -7.19 -5.88 -27.41
N ASP A 232 -7.44 -5.60 -26.11
CA ASP A 232 -8.78 -5.71 -25.53
C ASP A 232 -9.69 -4.57 -26.02
N PRO A 233 -10.78 -4.87 -26.75
CA PRO A 233 -11.72 -3.86 -27.22
C PRO A 233 -12.45 -3.12 -26.10
N LEU A 234 -12.46 -3.64 -24.87
CA LEU A 234 -13.07 -3.02 -23.70
C LEU A 234 -12.09 -2.18 -22.88
N TYR A 235 -10.77 -2.24 -23.15
CA TYR A 235 -9.79 -1.44 -22.41
C TYR A 235 -10.11 0.05 -22.53
N LEU A 236 -10.19 0.70 -21.36
CA LEU A 236 -10.63 2.10 -21.21
C LEU A 236 -9.49 3.13 -21.38
N GLY A 237 -8.23 2.70 -21.31
CA GLY A 237 -7.08 3.60 -21.39
C GLY A 237 -6.59 3.85 -22.81
N LEU A 238 -5.53 4.67 -22.92
CA LEU A 238 -4.86 4.94 -24.18
C LEU A 238 -4.26 3.64 -24.76
N ARG A 239 -4.68 3.27 -25.97
CA ARG A 239 -4.16 2.12 -26.72
C ARG A 239 -2.88 2.48 -27.46
N GLN A 240 -1.86 2.80 -26.69
CA GLN A 240 -0.51 3.08 -27.17
C GLN A 240 0.52 2.55 -26.16
N PRO A 241 1.74 2.25 -26.60
CA PRO A 241 2.86 1.99 -25.70
C PRO A 241 3.09 3.17 -24.74
N ARG A 242 3.71 2.87 -23.59
CA ARG A 242 4.04 3.90 -22.60
C ARG A 242 5.00 4.94 -23.17
N LEU A 243 4.76 6.20 -22.81
CA LEU A 243 5.76 7.25 -22.99
C LEU A 243 7.02 6.96 -22.18
N GLU A 244 8.15 7.46 -22.67
CA GLU A 244 9.48 7.28 -22.08
C GLU A 244 10.25 8.62 -22.07
N GLY A 245 11.32 8.69 -21.29
CA GLY A 245 12.22 9.85 -21.22
C GLY A 245 11.50 11.17 -20.88
N GLU A 246 11.91 12.25 -21.55
CA GLU A 246 11.39 13.60 -21.32
C GLU A 246 9.91 13.74 -21.71
N GLU A 247 9.40 12.93 -22.65
CA GLU A 247 7.98 12.97 -22.98
C GLU A 247 7.13 12.54 -21.78
N TYR A 248 7.49 11.43 -21.13
CA TYR A 248 6.86 10.99 -19.89
C TYR A 248 6.98 12.04 -18.79
N LEU A 249 8.20 12.53 -18.54
CA LEU A 249 8.46 13.47 -17.45
C LEU A 249 7.70 14.78 -17.64
N SER A 250 7.56 15.28 -18.87
CA SER A 250 6.80 16.49 -19.14
C SER A 250 5.32 16.38 -18.77
N ILE A 251 4.73 15.18 -18.89
CA ILE A 251 3.35 14.91 -18.48
C ILE A 251 3.23 14.91 -16.95
N VAL A 252 4.18 14.27 -16.26
CA VAL A 252 4.19 14.24 -14.79
C VAL A 252 4.43 15.64 -14.21
N ASP A 253 5.38 16.40 -14.79
CA ASP A 253 5.69 17.77 -14.37
C ASP A 253 4.43 18.65 -14.44
N GLU A 254 3.72 18.63 -15.58
CA GLU A 254 2.48 19.41 -15.77
C GLU A 254 1.40 19.04 -14.75
N PHE A 255 1.20 17.74 -14.51
CA PHE A 255 0.23 17.27 -13.50
C PHE A 255 0.58 17.77 -12.09
N VAL A 256 1.85 17.64 -11.68
CA VAL A 256 2.30 18.06 -10.35
C VAL A 256 2.15 19.57 -10.17
N GLU A 257 2.45 20.35 -11.21
CA GLU A 257 2.23 21.79 -11.23
C GLU A 257 0.74 22.15 -11.08
N ALA A 258 -0.15 21.45 -11.79
CA ALA A 258 -1.60 21.64 -11.69
C ALA A 258 -2.15 21.34 -10.30
N VAL A 259 -1.71 20.24 -9.70
CA VAL A 259 -2.05 19.90 -8.31
C VAL A 259 -1.57 20.98 -7.36
N HIS A 260 -0.32 21.40 -7.46
CA HIS A 260 0.25 22.37 -6.53
C HIS A 260 -0.41 23.76 -6.68
N ALA A 261 -0.74 24.16 -7.90
CA ALA A 261 -1.43 25.42 -8.16
C ALA A 261 -2.82 25.45 -7.51
N ARG A 262 -3.58 24.35 -7.60
CA ARG A 262 -4.94 24.29 -7.02
C ARG A 262 -4.91 24.02 -5.51
N TRP A 263 -4.07 23.10 -5.06
CA TRP A 263 -4.01 22.62 -3.67
C TRP A 263 -2.56 22.57 -3.16
N PRO A 264 -1.93 23.72 -2.86
CA PRO A 264 -0.50 23.81 -2.53
C PRO A 264 -0.09 23.06 -1.25
N LYS A 265 -1.06 22.68 -0.41
CA LYS A 265 -0.86 21.95 0.85
C LYS A 265 -1.26 20.47 0.77
N ALA A 266 -1.76 20.00 -0.38
CA ALA A 266 -2.09 18.59 -0.54
C ALA A 266 -0.83 17.74 -0.41
N VAL A 267 -0.96 16.61 0.27
CA VAL A 267 0.04 15.55 0.28
C VAL A 267 -0.18 14.71 -0.98
N VAL A 268 0.87 14.49 -1.76
CA VAL A 268 0.82 13.65 -2.96
C VAL A 268 1.60 12.36 -2.72
N GLN A 269 0.89 11.24 -2.66
CA GLN A 269 1.47 9.90 -2.59
C GLN A 269 1.55 9.31 -4.01
N PHE A 270 2.76 8.92 -4.41
CA PHE A 270 2.98 8.15 -5.64
C PHE A 270 2.93 6.66 -5.29
N GLU A 271 2.17 5.90 -6.08
CA GLU A 271 1.87 4.49 -5.84
C GLU A 271 2.05 3.65 -7.11
N ASP A 272 2.66 2.48 -6.98
CA ASP A 272 2.71 1.45 -8.01
C ASP A 272 3.35 1.90 -9.34
N PHE A 273 4.38 2.74 -9.24
CA PHE A 273 5.23 3.14 -10.37
C PHE A 273 6.35 2.12 -10.61
N GLN A 274 6.75 1.93 -11.86
CA GLN A 274 8.00 1.25 -12.20
C GLN A 274 9.18 1.88 -11.45
N ALA A 275 10.12 1.06 -10.99
CA ALA A 275 11.18 1.49 -10.08
C ALA A 275 11.97 2.71 -10.59
N LYS A 276 12.30 2.76 -11.89
CA LYS A 276 12.99 3.90 -12.51
C LYS A 276 12.23 5.21 -12.31
N TRP A 277 10.91 5.21 -12.50
CA TRP A 277 10.06 6.38 -12.37
C TRP A 277 9.76 6.70 -10.91
N ALA A 278 9.58 5.69 -10.07
CA ALA A 278 9.39 5.87 -8.63
C ALA A 278 10.57 6.63 -8.01
N PHE A 279 11.82 6.27 -8.35
CA PHE A 279 13.02 6.99 -7.88
C PHE A 279 13.17 8.37 -8.52
N GLU A 280 13.07 8.46 -9.84
CA GLU A 280 13.22 9.73 -10.57
C GLU A 280 12.22 10.78 -10.07
N THR A 281 10.93 10.44 -10.01
CA THR A 281 9.89 11.37 -9.56
C THR A 281 10.06 11.73 -8.08
N LEU A 282 10.41 10.77 -7.22
CA LEU A 282 10.66 11.05 -5.81
C LEU A 282 11.79 12.07 -5.64
N ASP A 283 12.94 11.88 -6.30
CA ASP A 283 14.08 12.79 -6.16
C ASP A 283 13.82 14.16 -6.81
N ARG A 284 13.07 14.19 -7.92
CA ARG A 284 12.67 15.41 -8.64
C ARG A 284 11.74 16.31 -7.83
N TYR A 285 10.77 15.74 -7.11
CA TYR A 285 9.66 16.51 -6.52
C TYR A 285 9.73 16.67 -4.99
N ARG A 286 10.32 15.74 -4.23
CA ARG A 286 10.27 15.72 -2.75
C ARG A 286 10.84 16.96 -2.04
N LYS A 287 11.69 17.74 -2.71
CA LYS A 287 12.28 18.98 -2.17
C LYS A 287 11.42 20.21 -2.44
N LYS A 288 10.47 20.11 -3.37
CA LYS A 288 9.61 21.20 -3.85
C LYS A 288 8.16 21.05 -3.36
N PHE A 289 7.68 19.81 -3.24
CA PHE A 289 6.28 19.51 -2.94
C PHE A 289 6.16 18.56 -1.73
N CYS A 290 5.04 18.65 -1.02
CA CYS A 290 4.72 17.70 0.05
C CYS A 290 4.30 16.38 -0.58
N MET A 291 5.27 15.51 -0.84
CA MET A 291 5.05 14.24 -1.51
C MET A 291 5.92 13.13 -0.93
N PHE A 292 5.46 11.90 -1.06
CA PHE A 292 6.25 10.69 -0.79
C PHE A 292 5.85 9.58 -1.77
N ASN A 293 6.65 8.53 -1.85
CA ASN A 293 6.29 7.30 -2.57
C ASN A 293 6.16 6.16 -1.56
N ASP A 294 5.02 5.47 -1.55
CA ASP A 294 4.73 4.44 -0.54
C ASP A 294 5.57 3.18 -0.75
N ASP A 295 5.75 2.73 -1.99
CA ASP A 295 6.59 1.58 -2.34
C ASP A 295 8.05 1.72 -1.87
N ILE A 296 8.57 2.96 -1.86
CA ILE A 296 9.94 3.26 -1.43
C ILE A 296 9.98 3.60 0.06
N GLN A 297 9.15 4.53 0.52
CA GLN A 297 9.25 5.12 1.86
C GLN A 297 8.29 4.49 2.86
N GLY A 298 7.09 4.13 2.44
CA GLY A 298 6.09 3.43 3.25
C GLY A 298 6.57 2.03 3.61
N THR A 299 6.88 1.21 2.60
CA THR A 299 7.46 -0.14 2.78
C THR A 299 8.74 -0.09 3.61
N ALA A 300 9.61 0.90 3.39
CA ALA A 300 10.81 1.09 4.20
C ALA A 300 10.51 1.40 5.67
N GLY A 301 9.54 2.29 5.92
CA GLY A 301 9.11 2.66 7.26
C GLY A 301 8.64 1.45 8.06
N VAL A 302 7.78 0.64 7.43
CA VAL A 302 7.19 -0.49 8.12
C VAL A 302 8.13 -1.69 8.24
N ALA A 303 8.95 -1.97 7.22
CA ALA A 303 9.98 -3.00 7.33
C ALA A 303 10.98 -2.65 8.42
N LEU A 304 11.42 -1.39 8.53
CA LEU A 304 12.29 -0.95 9.62
C LEU A 304 11.62 -1.13 10.98
N ALA A 305 10.33 -0.82 11.12
CA ALA A 305 9.59 -1.07 12.36
C ALA A 305 9.59 -2.57 12.73
N GLY A 306 9.36 -3.45 11.74
CA GLY A 306 9.48 -4.90 11.90
C GLY A 306 10.89 -5.35 12.31
N LEU A 307 11.92 -4.85 11.63
CA LEU A 307 13.33 -5.16 11.92
C LEU A 307 13.73 -4.74 13.36
N LEU A 308 13.32 -3.55 13.80
CA LEU A 308 13.53 -3.09 15.18
C LEU A 308 12.73 -3.93 16.19
N GLY A 309 11.53 -4.38 15.80
CA GLY A 309 10.74 -5.36 16.54
C GLY A 309 11.47 -6.69 16.69
N THR A 310 12.11 -7.19 15.63
CA THR A 310 12.95 -8.40 15.65
C THR A 310 14.09 -8.27 16.65
N VAL A 311 14.82 -7.14 16.67
CA VAL A 311 15.91 -6.93 17.65
C VAL A 311 15.40 -7.05 19.08
N ARG A 312 14.21 -6.49 19.37
CA ARG A 312 13.57 -6.63 20.69
C ARG A 312 13.13 -8.07 20.95
N ALA A 313 12.56 -8.76 19.97
CA ALA A 313 12.13 -10.16 20.08
C ALA A 313 13.29 -11.13 20.30
N GLN A 314 14.50 -10.77 19.85
CA GLN A 314 15.76 -11.44 20.12
C GLN A 314 16.30 -11.16 21.54
N GLY A 315 15.63 -10.31 22.35
CA GLY A 315 16.07 -9.93 23.69
C GLY A 315 17.24 -8.96 23.71
N ARG A 316 17.53 -8.29 22.59
CA ARG A 316 18.70 -7.41 22.42
C ARG A 316 18.31 -5.93 22.54
N PRO A 317 19.24 -5.03 22.96
CA PRO A 317 18.99 -3.60 22.93
C PRO A 317 18.86 -3.09 21.49
N LEU A 318 18.05 -2.06 21.25
CA LEU A 318 17.82 -1.52 19.90
C LEU A 318 19.11 -1.05 19.20
N THR A 319 20.12 -0.63 19.96
CA THR A 319 21.45 -0.28 19.43
C THR A 319 22.14 -1.45 18.73
N ASP A 320 21.77 -2.70 19.04
CA ASP A 320 22.28 -3.89 18.38
C ASP A 320 21.74 -4.06 16.95
N PHE A 321 20.78 -3.23 16.53
CA PHE A 321 20.34 -3.20 15.14
C PHE A 321 21.50 -2.98 14.15
N ALA A 322 22.50 -2.19 14.54
CA ALA A 322 23.72 -1.95 13.76
C ALA A 322 24.55 -3.22 13.51
N ASN A 323 24.42 -4.24 14.35
CA ASN A 323 25.16 -5.50 14.27
C ASN A 323 24.36 -6.62 13.57
N GLN A 324 23.18 -6.32 13.05
CA GLN A 324 22.34 -7.32 12.38
C GLN A 324 22.92 -7.70 11.01
N LYS A 325 23.05 -9.01 10.76
CA LYS A 325 23.33 -9.56 9.43
C LYS A 325 22.02 -9.69 8.67
N ILE A 326 21.78 -8.82 7.70
CA ILE A 326 20.53 -8.76 6.95
C ILE A 326 20.81 -9.15 5.50
N VAL A 327 20.15 -10.22 5.04
CA VAL A 327 20.13 -10.62 3.64
C VAL A 327 18.81 -10.12 3.03
N VAL A 328 18.90 -9.26 2.01
CA VAL A 328 17.76 -8.67 1.30
C VAL A 328 17.69 -9.26 -0.10
N VAL A 329 16.54 -9.83 -0.44
CA VAL A 329 16.29 -10.47 -1.74
C VAL A 329 15.30 -9.61 -2.51
N GLY A 330 15.80 -8.88 -3.51
CA GLY A 330 15.05 -7.91 -4.29
C GLY A 330 15.72 -6.53 -4.27
N ALA A 331 16.31 -6.14 -5.38
CA ALA A 331 16.97 -4.85 -5.57
C ALA A 331 16.08 -3.80 -6.27
N GLY A 332 14.75 -3.91 -6.09
CA GLY A 332 13.78 -2.94 -6.59
C GLY A 332 13.57 -1.75 -5.65
N SER A 333 12.55 -0.93 -5.94
CA SER A 333 12.17 0.25 -5.15
C SER A 333 12.04 -0.04 -3.65
N ALA A 334 11.31 -1.11 -3.30
CA ALA A 334 11.09 -1.52 -1.92
C ALA A 334 12.39 -1.95 -1.22
N GLY A 335 13.15 -2.90 -1.80
CA GLY A 335 14.40 -3.39 -1.20
C GLY A 335 15.45 -2.29 -0.98
N LEU A 336 15.64 -1.43 -1.97
CA LEU A 336 16.54 -0.29 -1.88
C LEU A 336 16.04 0.78 -0.90
N GLY A 337 14.72 1.02 -0.86
CA GLY A 337 14.09 1.90 0.13
C GLY A 337 14.35 1.43 1.56
N VAL A 338 14.10 0.14 1.84
CA VAL A 338 14.34 -0.47 3.15
C VAL A 338 15.81 -0.39 3.54
N LEU A 339 16.72 -0.75 2.64
CA LEU A 339 18.17 -0.67 2.91
C LEU A 339 18.62 0.76 3.19
N LYS A 340 18.12 1.74 2.44
CA LYS A 340 18.42 3.17 2.67
C LYS A 340 17.94 3.64 4.03
N MET A 341 16.73 3.25 4.44
CA MET A 341 16.18 3.63 5.73
C MET A 341 16.86 2.89 6.90
N ALA A 342 17.17 1.61 6.71
CA ALA A 342 17.94 0.81 7.67
C ALA A 342 19.34 1.41 7.88
N LEU A 343 20.03 1.79 6.80
CA LEU A 343 21.33 2.46 6.88
C LEU A 343 21.22 3.80 7.64
N GLN A 344 20.19 4.61 7.38
CA GLN A 344 19.95 5.84 8.14
C GLN A 344 19.71 5.58 9.64
N ALA A 345 18.97 4.52 9.98
CA ALA A 345 18.75 4.13 11.36
C ALA A 345 20.06 3.68 12.03
N VAL A 346 20.87 2.87 11.34
CA VAL A 346 22.21 2.47 11.80
C VAL A 346 23.09 3.70 12.00
N SER A 347 23.15 4.63 11.05
CA SER A 347 23.94 5.86 11.19
C SER A 347 23.53 6.72 12.38
N ARG A 348 22.23 6.75 12.72
CA ARG A 348 21.73 7.46 13.91
C ARG A 348 22.07 6.76 15.22
N MET A 349 22.20 5.43 15.22
CA MET A 349 22.47 4.63 16.41
C MET A 349 23.97 4.42 16.68
N ALA A 350 24.75 4.19 15.63
CA ALA A 350 26.17 3.80 15.70
C ALA A 350 27.13 4.82 15.04
N GLY A 351 26.60 5.89 14.44
CA GLY A 351 27.38 6.94 13.78
C GLY A 351 27.51 6.77 12.27
N PRO A 352 27.91 7.83 11.54
CA PRO A 352 27.90 7.87 10.07
C PRO A 352 28.93 6.93 9.41
N SER A 353 29.95 6.50 10.15
CA SER A 353 30.98 5.56 9.68
C SER A 353 30.67 4.10 10.00
N ALA A 354 29.48 3.81 10.53
CA ALA A 354 29.06 2.45 10.80
C ALA A 354 28.92 1.67 9.48
N ASP A 355 29.42 0.44 9.47
CA ASP A 355 29.41 -0.46 8.32
C ASP A 355 28.49 -1.65 8.59
N PRO A 356 27.19 -1.55 8.22
CA PRO A 356 26.23 -2.60 8.51
C PRO A 356 26.44 -3.83 7.61
N HIS A 357 26.12 -5.00 8.16
CA HIS A 357 26.26 -6.29 7.47
C HIS A 357 25.03 -6.58 6.58
N PHE A 358 24.81 -5.73 5.59
CA PHE A 358 23.73 -5.88 4.61
C PHE A 358 24.22 -6.57 3.34
N PHE A 359 23.46 -7.54 2.85
CA PHE A 359 23.75 -8.29 1.63
C PHE A 359 22.53 -8.21 0.71
N LEU A 360 22.70 -7.58 -0.45
CA LEU A 360 21.62 -7.37 -1.42
C LEU A 360 21.74 -8.37 -2.58
N LEU A 361 20.64 -9.05 -2.91
CA LEU A 361 20.53 -9.92 -4.07
C LEU A 361 19.50 -9.39 -5.06
N ASP A 362 19.82 -9.48 -6.36
CA ASP A 362 18.86 -9.33 -7.45
C ASP A 362 18.61 -10.67 -8.15
N LYS A 363 17.95 -10.62 -9.32
CA LYS A 363 17.70 -11.79 -10.18
C LYS A 363 18.97 -12.54 -10.61
N ASN A 364 20.13 -11.90 -10.54
CA ASN A 364 21.41 -12.44 -10.92
C ASN A 364 22.29 -12.74 -9.70
N GLY A 365 21.72 -12.84 -8.50
CA GLY A 365 22.42 -13.19 -7.25
C GLY A 365 22.96 -12.00 -6.46
N LEU A 366 23.93 -12.27 -5.58
CA LEU A 366 24.59 -11.26 -4.73
C LEU A 366 25.19 -10.13 -5.55
N ILE A 367 24.91 -8.89 -5.16
CA ILE A 367 25.43 -7.68 -5.80
C ILE A 367 26.75 -7.25 -5.14
N THR A 368 27.81 -7.17 -5.94
CA THR A 368 29.13 -6.68 -5.48
C THR A 368 29.62 -5.55 -6.39
N LYS A 369 30.71 -4.88 -5.98
CA LYS A 369 31.34 -3.81 -6.77
C LYS A 369 31.97 -4.30 -8.08
N HIS A 370 32.05 -5.61 -8.31
CA HIS A 370 32.50 -6.20 -9.58
C HIS A 370 31.41 -6.30 -10.66
N ARG A 371 30.13 -6.10 -10.29
CA ARG A 371 29.02 -6.08 -11.24
C ARG A 371 29.22 -4.99 -12.29
N LYS A 372 29.24 -5.37 -13.58
CA LYS A 372 29.46 -4.44 -14.70
C LYS A 372 28.30 -3.46 -14.90
N ASP A 373 27.07 -3.98 -14.86
CA ASP A 373 25.84 -3.22 -15.17
C ASP A 373 24.98 -3.06 -13.91
N ILE A 374 25.58 -2.56 -12.85
CA ILE A 374 24.87 -2.32 -11.59
C ILE A 374 23.94 -1.12 -11.71
N ASP A 375 22.71 -1.26 -11.21
CA ASP A 375 21.80 -0.13 -11.06
C ASP A 375 22.46 0.94 -10.15
N PRO A 376 22.55 2.20 -10.58
CA PRO A 376 23.10 3.29 -9.76
C PRO A 376 22.47 3.40 -8.36
N ALA A 377 21.18 3.05 -8.21
CA ALA A 377 20.48 3.05 -6.93
C ALA A 377 20.90 1.87 -6.03
N ALA A 378 21.36 0.77 -6.60
CA ALA A 378 21.88 -0.40 -5.87
C ALA A 378 23.38 -0.29 -5.54
N LEU A 379 24.14 0.50 -6.31
CA LEU A 379 25.59 0.70 -6.12
C LEU A 379 26.03 1.01 -4.68
N PRO A 380 25.33 1.86 -3.90
CA PRO A 380 25.70 2.13 -2.50
C PRO A 380 25.64 0.91 -1.57
N PHE A 381 24.93 -0.16 -1.97
CA PHE A 381 24.74 -1.38 -1.19
C PHE A 381 25.56 -2.56 -1.75
N ALA A 382 26.34 -2.34 -2.80
CA ALA A 382 27.20 -3.35 -3.39
C ALA A 382 28.39 -3.67 -2.48
N LYS A 383 28.57 -4.95 -2.13
CA LYS A 383 29.69 -5.37 -1.27
C LYS A 383 31.02 -5.26 -2.01
N ALA A 384 32.07 -4.81 -1.33
CA ALA A 384 33.43 -4.91 -1.84
C ALA A 384 33.95 -6.35 -1.74
N HIS A 385 34.93 -6.69 -2.57
CA HIS A 385 35.48 -8.05 -2.62
C HIS A 385 35.98 -8.57 -1.27
N HIS A 386 36.76 -7.75 -0.56
CA HIS A 386 37.32 -8.11 0.74
C HIS A 386 36.27 -8.37 1.82
N GLU A 387 35.06 -7.81 1.69
CA GLU A 387 33.95 -8.03 2.63
C GLU A 387 33.31 -9.42 2.47
N ILE A 388 33.47 -10.04 1.29
CA ILE A 388 32.83 -11.31 0.93
C ILE A 388 33.83 -12.46 0.72
N GLU A 389 35.11 -12.14 0.50
CA GLU A 389 36.19 -13.10 0.30
C GLU A 389 36.34 -14.04 1.52
N GLY A 390 36.30 -13.48 2.74
CA GLY A 390 36.35 -14.27 3.97
C GLY A 390 35.14 -15.20 4.18
N LEU A 391 34.03 -14.96 3.47
CA LEU A 391 32.86 -15.84 3.45
C LEU A 391 32.92 -16.87 2.31
N GLY A 392 33.90 -16.76 1.41
CA GLY A 392 34.00 -17.56 0.19
C GLY A 392 32.88 -17.27 -0.81
N LEU A 393 32.33 -16.05 -0.79
CA LEU A 393 31.28 -15.60 -1.69
C LEU A 393 31.86 -14.81 -2.86
N GLN A 394 31.16 -14.81 -3.99
CA GLN A 394 31.53 -14.08 -5.21
C GLN A 394 30.33 -13.31 -5.79
N GLU A 395 30.62 -12.47 -6.79
CA GLU A 395 29.57 -11.80 -7.59
C GLU A 395 28.57 -12.82 -8.13
N GLY A 396 27.29 -12.55 -7.93
CA GLY A 396 26.21 -13.41 -8.41
C GLY A 396 26.06 -14.72 -7.64
N ALA A 397 26.66 -14.86 -6.46
CA ALA A 397 26.39 -15.99 -5.57
C ALA A 397 24.87 -16.14 -5.32
N GLY A 398 24.40 -17.38 -5.35
CA GLY A 398 22.96 -17.69 -5.25
C GLY A 398 22.41 -17.49 -3.83
N LEU A 399 21.09 -17.35 -3.70
CA LEU A 399 20.43 -17.12 -2.41
C LEU A 399 20.81 -18.15 -1.35
N LEU A 400 20.70 -19.45 -1.67
CA LEU A 400 21.04 -20.52 -0.74
C LEU A 400 22.50 -20.47 -0.27
N GLU A 401 23.42 -20.17 -1.20
CA GLU A 401 24.83 -20.04 -0.89
C GLU A 401 25.07 -18.87 0.06
N VAL A 402 24.50 -17.70 -0.24
CA VAL A 402 24.59 -16.52 0.62
C VAL A 402 24.04 -16.80 2.01
N VAL A 403 22.86 -17.41 2.13
CA VAL A 403 22.27 -17.73 3.44
C VAL A 403 23.17 -18.67 4.24
N LYS A 404 23.70 -19.74 3.62
CA LYS A 404 24.60 -20.70 4.28
C LYS A 404 25.91 -20.06 4.75
N LYS A 405 26.48 -19.16 3.96
CA LYS A 405 27.78 -18.52 4.25
C LYS A 405 27.66 -17.35 5.22
N VAL A 406 26.65 -16.50 5.05
CA VAL A 406 26.42 -15.31 5.89
C VAL A 406 25.85 -15.70 7.26
N LYS A 407 25.02 -16.74 7.31
CA LYS A 407 24.23 -17.15 8.49
C LYS A 407 23.42 -15.97 9.05
N PRO A 408 22.53 -15.38 8.23
CA PRO A 408 21.92 -14.09 8.51
C PRO A 408 21.01 -14.14 9.72
N HIS A 409 20.93 -13.02 10.45
CA HIS A 409 19.95 -12.84 11.53
C HIS A 409 18.56 -12.54 10.96
N VAL A 410 18.51 -11.92 9.78
CA VAL A 410 17.29 -11.57 9.07
C VAL A 410 17.42 -11.94 7.59
N LEU A 411 16.43 -12.68 7.08
CA LEU A 411 16.20 -12.89 5.66
C LEU A 411 14.95 -12.10 5.24
N LEU A 412 15.12 -11.11 4.37
CA LEU A 412 14.09 -10.17 3.95
C LEU A 412 13.81 -10.29 2.45
N GLY A 413 12.60 -10.73 2.09
CA GLY A 413 12.14 -10.90 0.72
C GLY A 413 11.30 -9.71 0.25
N LEU A 414 11.73 -9.08 -0.83
CA LEU A 414 11.12 -7.91 -1.48
C LEU A 414 11.23 -8.06 -3.02
N SER A 415 11.11 -9.30 -3.50
CA SER A 415 11.46 -9.68 -4.88
C SER A 415 10.27 -9.67 -5.85
N GLY A 416 9.05 -9.81 -5.32
CA GLY A 416 7.85 -10.10 -6.09
C GLY A 416 7.74 -11.55 -6.59
N VAL A 417 8.66 -12.44 -6.20
CA VAL A 417 8.73 -13.82 -6.71
C VAL A 417 8.31 -14.82 -5.62
N GLY A 418 7.14 -15.42 -5.84
CA GLY A 418 6.57 -16.41 -4.92
C GLY A 418 7.43 -17.66 -4.77
N GLY A 419 7.56 -18.15 -3.55
CA GLY A 419 8.24 -19.43 -3.25
C GLY A 419 9.78 -19.41 -3.36
N ILE A 420 10.41 -18.24 -3.54
CA ILE A 420 11.87 -18.14 -3.64
C ILE A 420 12.58 -18.52 -2.33
N PHE A 421 11.91 -18.41 -1.18
CA PHE A 421 12.38 -18.98 0.09
C PHE A 421 11.97 -20.44 0.17
N HIS A 422 12.51 -21.24 -0.75
CA HIS A 422 12.23 -22.68 -0.85
C HIS A 422 12.82 -23.47 0.33
N GLU A 423 12.50 -24.76 0.38
CA GLU A 423 12.80 -25.63 1.53
C GLU A 423 14.27 -25.57 1.99
N GLU A 424 15.22 -25.65 1.06
CA GLU A 424 16.64 -25.62 1.40
C GLU A 424 17.09 -24.28 2.00
N VAL A 425 16.51 -23.17 1.55
CA VAL A 425 16.79 -21.81 2.09
C VAL A 425 16.24 -21.70 3.51
N LEU A 426 15.00 -22.15 3.72
CA LEU A 426 14.39 -22.15 5.06
C LEU A 426 15.12 -23.07 6.03
N ARG A 427 15.58 -24.24 5.58
CA ARG A 427 16.41 -25.13 6.40
C ARG A 427 17.77 -24.51 6.72
N ALA A 428 18.39 -23.80 5.77
CA ALA A 428 19.65 -23.08 6.01
C ALA A 428 19.49 -21.96 7.06
N MET A 429 18.31 -21.36 7.22
CA MET A 429 18.03 -20.39 8.29
C MET A 429 18.12 -20.97 9.70
N ARG A 430 18.04 -22.31 9.87
CA ARG A 430 18.29 -22.96 11.18
C ARG A 430 19.73 -22.79 11.65
N GLU A 431 20.66 -22.57 10.72
CA GLU A 431 22.08 -22.37 11.00
C GLU A 431 22.43 -20.89 11.20
N SER A 432 21.42 -20.01 11.37
CA SER A 432 21.62 -18.60 11.67
C SER A 432 22.46 -18.40 12.93
N ASP A 433 23.29 -17.34 12.94
CA ASP A 433 23.99 -16.92 14.15
C ASP A 433 23.06 -16.24 15.18
N SER A 434 21.81 -15.95 14.81
CA SER A 434 20.78 -15.48 15.74
C SER A 434 20.02 -16.65 16.33
N VAL A 435 19.85 -16.65 17.65
CA VAL A 435 19.00 -17.63 18.37
C VAL A 435 17.52 -17.54 18.00
N ARG A 436 17.11 -16.43 17.40
CA ARG A 436 15.74 -16.11 16.99
C ARG A 436 15.79 -15.36 15.66
N PRO A 437 16.11 -16.06 14.56
CA PRO A 437 16.25 -15.42 13.27
C PRO A 437 14.89 -14.95 12.75
N ALA A 438 14.92 -13.94 11.88
CA ALA A 438 13.71 -13.41 11.27
C ALA A 438 13.63 -13.74 9.78
N ILE A 439 12.42 -14.06 9.32
CA ILE A 439 12.08 -14.30 7.92
C ILE A 439 10.92 -13.40 7.56
N PHE A 440 11.15 -12.44 6.69
CA PHE A 440 10.16 -11.46 6.26
C PHE A 440 9.81 -11.74 4.79
N ALA A 441 8.61 -12.23 4.51
CA ALA A 441 8.10 -12.53 3.16
C ALA A 441 7.14 -11.40 2.69
N MET A 442 7.71 -10.28 2.24
CA MET A 442 6.99 -9.01 2.10
C MET A 442 6.32 -8.82 0.73
N SER A 443 6.53 -9.73 -0.22
CA SER A 443 5.95 -9.59 -1.56
C SER A 443 4.43 -9.80 -1.59
N ASN A 444 3.75 -8.99 -2.39
CA ASN A 444 2.29 -9.00 -2.58
C ASN A 444 1.91 -9.33 -4.05
N PRO A 445 0.74 -9.96 -4.30
CA PRO A 445 -0.21 -10.51 -3.32
C PRO A 445 0.29 -11.85 -2.72
N THR A 446 -0.55 -12.57 -1.95
CA THR A 446 -0.18 -13.80 -1.22
C THR A 446 0.54 -14.85 -2.07
N ASN A 447 0.17 -15.00 -3.35
CA ASN A 447 0.80 -15.93 -4.29
C ASN A 447 2.24 -15.53 -4.69
N ASN A 448 2.61 -14.27 -4.47
CA ASN A 448 3.96 -13.75 -4.71
C ASN A 448 4.80 -13.69 -3.42
N ALA A 449 4.25 -14.05 -2.26
CA ALA A 449 5.00 -14.12 -1.02
C ALA A 449 6.15 -15.12 -1.13
N GLU A 450 7.33 -14.75 -0.63
CA GLU A 450 8.54 -15.56 -0.78
C GLU A 450 8.43 -16.95 -0.14
N CYS A 451 7.65 -17.08 0.93
CA CYS A 451 7.18 -18.35 1.50
C CYS A 451 5.89 -18.14 2.29
N CYS A 452 5.21 -19.23 2.64
CA CYS A 452 4.11 -19.21 3.59
C CYS A 452 4.62 -19.36 5.04
N PRO A 453 3.90 -18.83 6.05
CA PRO A 453 4.32 -18.93 7.44
C PRO A 453 4.40 -20.38 7.93
N VAL A 454 3.50 -21.26 7.47
CA VAL A 454 3.50 -22.69 7.85
C VAL A 454 4.83 -23.35 7.47
N ASP A 455 5.29 -23.14 6.24
CA ASP A 455 6.58 -23.67 5.78
C ASP A 455 7.75 -23.03 6.53
N ALA A 456 7.69 -21.72 6.78
CA ALA A 456 8.72 -21.01 7.53
C ALA A 456 8.90 -21.60 8.95
N PHE A 457 7.83 -21.74 9.73
CA PHE A 457 7.91 -22.31 11.08
C PHE A 457 8.32 -23.80 11.05
N LYS A 458 7.77 -24.58 10.12
CA LYS A 458 8.10 -26.02 9.98
C LYS A 458 9.57 -26.23 9.62
N LEU A 459 10.11 -25.43 8.71
CA LEU A 459 11.42 -25.67 8.10
C LEU A 459 12.54 -24.84 8.69
N ALA A 460 12.30 -23.62 9.18
CA ALA A 460 13.29 -22.79 9.87
C ALA A 460 13.23 -22.90 11.40
N GLY A 461 12.15 -23.45 11.96
CA GLY A 461 11.98 -23.72 13.39
C GLY A 461 10.94 -22.83 14.07
N GLU A 462 10.50 -23.24 15.25
CA GLU A 462 9.40 -22.56 15.98
C GLU A 462 9.82 -21.23 16.62
N ASN A 463 11.12 -21.05 16.89
CA ASN A 463 11.64 -19.87 17.58
C ASN A 463 11.95 -18.69 16.64
N ILE A 464 11.51 -18.72 15.38
CA ILE A 464 11.74 -17.63 14.44
C ILE A 464 10.83 -16.41 14.72
N VAL A 465 11.15 -15.29 14.09
CA VAL A 465 10.21 -14.17 13.90
C VAL A 465 9.76 -14.18 12.44
N PHE A 466 8.47 -14.30 12.20
CA PHE A 466 7.91 -14.23 10.85
C PHE A 466 7.10 -12.95 10.66
N ALA A 467 7.24 -12.33 9.49
CA ALA A 467 6.38 -11.24 9.03
C ALA A 467 6.11 -11.40 7.53
N SER A 468 4.97 -10.89 7.07
CA SER A 468 4.60 -10.92 5.66
C SER A 468 3.93 -9.63 5.21
N GLY A 469 3.99 -9.35 3.90
CA GLY A 469 3.30 -8.23 3.27
C GLY A 469 1.81 -8.53 3.11
N SER A 470 1.50 -9.76 2.68
CA SER A 470 0.12 -10.25 2.54
C SER A 470 -0.39 -10.92 3.81
N PRO A 471 -1.71 -10.91 4.08
CA PRO A 471 -2.29 -11.57 5.23
C PRO A 471 -2.23 -13.10 5.07
N PHE A 472 -1.98 -13.78 6.19
CA PHE A 472 -2.05 -15.24 6.35
C PHE A 472 -2.83 -15.60 7.61
N GLU A 473 -3.37 -16.81 7.65
CA GLU A 473 -3.97 -17.37 8.86
C GLU A 473 -2.93 -17.62 9.95
N ASN A 474 -3.41 -17.68 11.20
CA ASN A 474 -2.57 -18.04 12.33
C ASN A 474 -2.04 -19.48 12.17
N VAL A 475 -0.77 -19.68 12.49
CA VAL A 475 -0.16 -21.01 12.54
C VAL A 475 -0.29 -21.55 13.97
N ASP A 476 -0.95 -22.70 14.13
CA ASP A 476 -1.01 -23.40 15.41
C ASP A 476 0.34 -24.08 15.68
N LEU A 477 1.15 -23.43 16.51
CA LEU A 477 2.36 -24.01 17.08
C LEU A 477 1.92 -24.66 18.39
N ALA A 478 1.82 -25.99 18.42
CA ALA A 478 1.38 -26.71 19.60
C ALA A 478 2.22 -26.30 20.83
N LEU A 479 1.59 -25.54 21.74
CA LEU A 479 2.12 -24.88 22.96
C LEU A 479 2.86 -23.52 22.77
N VAL A 480 2.20 -22.46 23.28
CA VAL A 480 2.72 -21.17 23.81
C VAL A 480 2.59 -19.92 22.90
N TRP A 481 1.48 -19.21 23.16
CA TRP A 481 1.15 -17.77 23.01
C TRP A 481 1.10 -17.07 21.64
N GLU A 482 -0.02 -16.37 21.48
CA GLU A 482 -0.44 -15.50 20.38
C GLU A 482 0.63 -14.48 19.95
N LEU A 483 0.93 -14.43 18.65
CA LEU A 483 1.64 -13.32 18.02
C LEU A 483 0.69 -12.57 17.09
N PHE A 484 0.56 -11.26 17.35
CA PHE A 484 -0.18 -10.30 16.54
C PHE A 484 0.44 -10.19 15.14
N PHE A 485 -0.34 -10.51 14.11
CA PHE A 485 -0.06 -10.09 12.73
C PHE A 485 -0.47 -8.62 12.58
N LEU A 486 0.49 -7.75 12.30
CA LEU A 486 0.22 -6.49 11.62
C LEU A 486 0.58 -6.73 10.16
N ALA A 487 -0.40 -6.81 9.27
CA ALA A 487 -0.14 -6.68 7.84
C ALA A 487 0.47 -5.29 7.65
N LEU A 488 1.75 -5.25 7.32
CA LEU A 488 2.58 -4.05 7.46
C LEU A 488 2.28 -2.98 6.38
N GLU A 489 1.47 -3.30 5.37
CA GLU A 489 1.14 -2.37 4.27
C GLU A 489 -0.36 -2.05 4.13
N THR A 490 -1.18 -2.43 5.11
CA THR A 490 -2.64 -2.16 5.16
C THR A 490 -3.04 -1.37 6.39
#